data_AF-A0A925IV43-F1
#
_entry.id   AF-A0A925IV43-F1
#
_cell.length_a   1.000
_cell.length_b   1.000
_cell.length_c   1.000
_cell.angle_alpha   90.00
_cell.angle_beta   90.00
_cell.angle_gamma   90.00
#
_symmetry.space_group_name_H-M   'P 1'
#
loop_
_entity.id
_entity.type
_entity.pdbx_description
1 polymer ?
#
loop_
_entity_poly.entity_id
_entity_poly.type
_entity_poly.pdbx_seq_one_letter_code
_entity_poly.pdbx_strand_id
1 'polypeptide(L)'
;MKFISNFKNGTHIQWSPYFRCIKSTVLGILILTIIHENLNAQLVKYEKPSWWFGVAGGANLNFYRGSTQQLNATFTPPVAFHDGNGAGLFVTPLLEYHNPSGLGFMLQAGYDNRSSSFDQVISDCNCPADLSTKLSYITVEPSFRFTPGNSNFYLFGGPRIAFNMDKSFIYELGLNPAIPNQLPAPPVTGDLNNVRNTLISMQIGAGFDIPLNSQANELQAVLSPFVSFQPYYGQSPRTVETWNITTLRFGAGIKFGKGSKMVGNSDILPLDEGISFSVYSPKNIPAERRMRETFPLRNYIFFDLGSTEIPDRYVLINKNQVQDFKENQLEVFTPKNLTGRSDREMTVYYNILNIIGDRMQKNPKSVINLAGSSEQGPEDGTKMALSVKK
;
A
#
# COMPACT_ATOMS: atom_id res chain seq x y z
N MET A 1 -15.16 -42.58 -43.95
CA MET A 1 -14.68 -41.27 -43.47
C MET A 1 -15.01 -41.16 -41.99
N LYS A 2 -14.03 -41.35 -41.10
CA LYS A 2 -14.19 -41.27 -39.63
C LYS A 2 -13.58 -39.94 -39.18
N PHE A 3 -14.37 -39.09 -38.54
CA PHE A 3 -13.87 -37.88 -37.91
C PHE A 3 -13.13 -38.25 -36.62
N ILE A 4 -11.88 -37.81 -36.52
CA ILE A 4 -11.02 -37.94 -35.34
C ILE A 4 -11.27 -36.71 -34.47
N SER A 5 -11.75 -36.92 -33.24
CA SER A 5 -11.71 -35.90 -32.18
C SER A 5 -10.52 -36.16 -31.27
N ASN A 6 -9.55 -35.24 -31.28
CA ASN A 6 -8.41 -35.25 -30.36
C ASN A 6 -8.84 -34.68 -29.01
N PHE A 7 -8.91 -35.52 -27.97
CA PHE A 7 -8.89 -35.04 -26.58
C PHE A 7 -7.44 -34.90 -26.12
N LYS A 8 -7.03 -33.65 -25.82
CA LYS A 8 -5.79 -33.35 -25.11
C LYS A 8 -5.91 -33.84 -23.66
N ASN A 9 -5.10 -34.80 -23.27
CA ASN A 9 -4.87 -35.14 -21.87
C ASN A 9 -4.20 -33.94 -21.17
N GLY A 10 -4.92 -33.33 -20.24
CA GLY A 10 -4.39 -32.33 -19.33
C GLY A 10 -3.37 -32.96 -18.37
N THR A 11 -2.24 -32.30 -18.21
CA THR A 11 -1.22 -32.63 -17.23
C THR A 11 -1.77 -32.39 -15.82
N HIS A 12 -1.99 -33.47 -15.08
CA HIS A 12 -2.23 -33.41 -13.64
C HIS A 12 -0.95 -32.93 -12.95
N ILE A 13 -0.88 -31.64 -12.64
CA ILE A 13 0.15 -31.09 -11.75
C ILE A 13 -0.14 -31.67 -10.36
N GLN A 14 0.66 -32.66 -9.94
CA GLN A 14 0.66 -33.14 -8.57
C GLN A 14 1.12 -31.99 -7.65
N TRP A 15 0.16 -31.38 -6.96
CA TRP A 15 0.45 -30.43 -5.89
C TRP A 15 0.93 -31.21 -4.67
N SER A 16 2.15 -30.87 -4.24
CA SER A 16 2.79 -31.35 -3.02
C SER A 16 1.84 -31.33 -1.81
N PRO A 17 1.86 -32.37 -0.94
CA PRO A 17 0.97 -32.49 0.22
C PRO A 17 1.15 -31.37 1.26
N TYR A 18 2.25 -30.61 1.18
CA TYR A 18 2.54 -29.49 2.07
C TYR A 18 1.64 -28.25 1.83
N PHE A 19 1.03 -28.10 0.66
CA PHE A 19 0.21 -26.93 0.34
C PHE A 19 -1.14 -26.90 1.09
N ARG A 20 -1.67 -28.08 1.47
CA ARG A 20 -2.90 -28.19 2.26
C ARG A 20 -2.67 -27.88 3.74
N CYS A 21 -1.52 -28.27 4.30
CA CYS A 21 -1.14 -27.90 5.66
C CYS A 21 -0.98 -26.38 5.80
N ILE A 22 -0.26 -25.72 4.88
CA ILE A 22 0.01 -24.27 4.96
C ILE A 22 -1.29 -23.45 4.89
N LYS A 23 -2.26 -23.82 4.04
CA LYS A 23 -3.56 -23.15 4.01
C LYS A 23 -4.35 -23.32 5.31
N SER A 24 -4.27 -24.49 5.95
CA SER A 24 -4.98 -24.75 7.21
C SER A 24 -4.35 -24.01 8.40
N THR A 25 -3.02 -23.86 8.45
CA THR A 25 -2.35 -23.09 9.52
C THR A 25 -2.53 -21.59 9.35
N VAL A 26 -2.48 -21.06 8.12
CA VAL A 26 -2.73 -19.64 7.86
C VAL A 26 -4.18 -19.27 8.16
N LEU A 27 -5.15 -20.14 7.84
CA LEU A 27 -6.56 -19.93 8.19
C LEU A 27 -6.82 -20.07 9.70
N GLY A 28 -6.12 -20.99 10.37
CA GLY A 28 -6.20 -21.18 11.83
C GLY A 28 -5.69 -19.97 12.63
N ILE A 29 -4.60 -19.34 12.18
CA ILE A 29 -4.06 -18.11 12.79
C ILE A 29 -5.02 -16.93 12.55
N LEU A 30 -5.65 -16.85 11.38
CA LEU A 30 -6.62 -15.78 11.07
C LEU A 30 -7.94 -15.90 11.87
N ILE A 31 -8.37 -17.12 12.20
CA ILE A 31 -9.63 -17.37 12.94
C ILE A 31 -9.42 -17.17 14.46
N LEU A 32 -8.23 -17.45 15.00
CA LEU A 32 -7.92 -17.22 16.42
C LEU A 32 -7.72 -15.74 16.78
N THR A 33 -7.55 -14.84 15.80
CA THR A 33 -7.44 -13.39 16.04
C THR A 33 -8.77 -12.64 16.06
N ILE A 34 -9.91 -13.30 15.85
CA ILE A 34 -11.24 -12.66 15.79
C ILE A 34 -11.95 -12.63 17.16
N ILE A 35 -11.45 -13.35 18.17
CA ILE A 35 -12.10 -13.40 19.50
C ILE A 35 -11.22 -12.68 20.53
N HIS A 36 -11.21 -11.36 20.53
CA HIS A 36 -10.91 -10.53 21.70
C HIS A 36 -11.48 -9.13 21.49
N GLU A 37 -12.81 -9.02 21.36
CA GLU A 37 -13.48 -7.75 21.67
C GLU A 37 -13.73 -7.71 23.17
N ASN A 38 -12.77 -7.13 23.91
CA ASN A 38 -13.05 -6.68 25.27
C ASN A 38 -13.97 -5.45 25.18
N LEU A 39 -15.28 -5.69 25.28
CA LEU A 39 -16.29 -4.68 25.61
C LEU A 39 -16.05 -4.20 27.05
N ASN A 40 -15.08 -3.31 27.22
CA ASN A 40 -14.99 -2.47 28.41
C ASN A 40 -15.16 -1.02 27.97
N ALA A 41 -16.40 -0.55 27.97
CA ALA A 41 -16.71 0.87 27.93
C ALA A 41 -16.29 1.50 29.28
N GLN A 42 -14.98 1.64 29.48
CA GLN A 42 -14.43 2.44 30.57
C GLN A 42 -14.45 3.92 30.15
N LEU A 43 -14.79 4.82 31.08
CA LEU A 43 -14.63 6.26 30.90
C LEU A 43 -13.19 6.57 30.48
N VAL A 44 -12.99 6.86 29.20
CA VAL A 44 -11.67 7.15 28.62
C VAL A 44 -11.25 8.54 29.09
N LYS A 45 -10.31 8.60 30.06
CA LYS A 45 -9.79 9.87 30.60
C LYS A 45 -8.72 10.53 29.70
N TYR A 46 -8.08 9.76 28.82
CA TYR A 46 -6.97 10.23 27.99
C TYR A 46 -7.16 9.83 26.52
N GLU A 47 -6.81 10.72 25.60
CA GLU A 47 -6.81 10.42 24.16
C GLU A 47 -5.68 9.45 23.79
N LYS A 48 -5.84 8.71 22.68
CA LYS A 48 -4.73 7.91 22.13
C LYS A 48 -3.64 8.86 21.63
N PRO A 49 -2.37 8.64 21.99
CA PRO A 49 -1.28 9.47 21.52
C PRO A 49 -1.09 9.31 20.00
N SER A 50 -0.88 10.43 19.31
CA SER A 50 -0.52 10.42 17.89
C SER A 50 0.94 10.03 17.66
N TRP A 51 1.82 10.23 18.64
CA TRP A 51 3.24 9.91 18.55
C TRP A 51 3.61 8.77 19.50
N TRP A 52 4.37 7.82 18.96
CA TRP A 52 4.85 6.65 19.68
C TRP A 52 6.36 6.53 19.51
N PHE A 53 7.04 6.27 20.61
CA PHE A 53 8.50 6.12 20.68
C PHE A 53 8.83 4.78 21.31
N GLY A 54 9.84 4.10 20.78
CA GLY A 54 10.12 2.76 21.24
C GLY A 54 11.39 2.16 20.68
N VAL A 55 11.48 0.85 20.84
CA VAL A 55 12.54 0.02 20.27
C VAL A 55 11.91 -1.18 19.59
N ALA A 56 12.47 -1.56 18.45
CA ALA A 56 12.11 -2.74 17.69
C ALA A 56 13.31 -3.67 17.57
N GLY A 57 13.07 -4.95 17.78
CA GLY A 57 14.05 -6.02 17.60
C GLY A 57 13.48 -7.14 16.75
N GLY A 58 14.33 -7.85 16.02
CA GLY A 58 13.89 -8.96 15.19
C GLY A 58 15.01 -9.83 14.65
N ALA A 59 14.61 -10.91 13.99
CA ALA A 59 15.46 -11.82 13.25
C ALA A 59 15.20 -11.67 11.75
N ASN A 60 16.25 -11.41 10.99
CA ASN A 60 16.27 -11.46 9.53
C ASN A 60 16.61 -12.87 9.08
N LEU A 61 15.75 -13.48 8.29
CA LEU A 61 16.05 -14.66 7.51
C LEU A 61 16.45 -14.20 6.10
N ASN A 62 17.73 -14.34 5.79
CA ASN A 62 18.34 -13.89 4.56
C ASN A 62 18.54 -15.07 3.61
N PHE A 63 18.14 -14.88 2.36
CA PHE A 63 18.31 -15.84 1.27
C PHE A 63 19.20 -15.19 0.22
N TYR A 64 20.32 -15.83 -0.07
CA TYR A 64 21.35 -15.34 -0.97
C TYR A 64 21.27 -16.11 -2.28
N ARG A 65 21.27 -15.39 -3.40
CA ARG A 65 21.30 -15.97 -4.74
C ARG A 65 22.25 -15.18 -5.64
N GLY A 66 22.65 -15.79 -6.74
CA GLY A 66 23.47 -15.15 -7.77
C GLY A 66 24.79 -15.89 -7.95
N SER A 67 25.86 -15.16 -8.27
CA SER A 67 27.21 -15.69 -8.33
C SER A 67 28.10 -14.89 -7.38
N THR A 68 28.94 -15.59 -6.63
CA THR A 68 30.00 -15.03 -5.79
C THR A 68 31.24 -15.88 -5.97
N GLN A 69 32.24 -15.38 -6.69
CA GLN A 69 33.51 -16.05 -6.91
C GLN A 69 34.65 -15.11 -6.57
N GLN A 70 34.80 -14.00 -7.25
CA GLN A 70 35.90 -13.07 -6.93
C GLN A 70 35.63 -12.40 -5.58
N LEU A 71 36.22 -12.87 -4.47
CA LEU A 71 35.93 -12.33 -3.14
C LEU A 71 36.61 -10.98 -2.92
N ASN A 72 37.87 -10.86 -3.33
CA ASN A 72 38.59 -9.60 -3.29
C ASN A 72 39.62 -9.48 -4.43
N ALA A 73 40.49 -8.47 -4.38
CA ALA A 73 41.50 -8.25 -5.42
C ALA A 73 42.62 -9.30 -5.43
N THR A 74 42.86 -9.99 -4.32
CA THR A 74 43.97 -10.93 -4.14
C THR A 74 43.53 -12.39 -4.11
N PHE A 75 42.23 -12.67 -3.98
CA PHE A 75 41.69 -14.00 -3.80
C PHE A 75 40.39 -14.22 -4.57
N THR A 76 40.43 -15.27 -5.39
CA THR A 76 39.31 -15.85 -6.13
C THR A 76 39.32 -17.35 -5.85
N PRO A 77 38.30 -17.91 -5.18
CA PRO A 77 38.14 -19.34 -5.00
C PRO A 77 38.08 -20.06 -6.35
N PRO A 78 38.48 -21.34 -6.39
CA PRO A 78 38.46 -22.14 -7.61
C PRO A 78 37.03 -22.39 -8.14
N VAL A 79 36.01 -22.21 -7.29
CA VAL A 79 34.59 -22.38 -7.63
C VAL A 79 33.76 -21.17 -7.28
N ALA A 80 32.68 -20.96 -8.03
CA ALA A 80 31.68 -19.95 -7.73
C ALA A 80 30.63 -20.49 -6.77
N PHE A 81 30.24 -19.66 -5.80
CA PHE A 81 29.13 -19.92 -4.88
C PHE A 81 27.86 -19.27 -5.42
N HIS A 82 26.72 -19.94 -5.26
CA HIS A 82 25.46 -19.51 -5.87
C HIS A 82 24.35 -19.22 -4.88
N ASP A 83 24.07 -20.20 -4.03
CA ASP A 83 22.99 -20.16 -3.07
C ASP A 83 23.53 -20.15 -1.65
N GLY A 84 22.77 -19.58 -0.74
CA GLY A 84 23.10 -19.56 0.67
C GLY A 84 21.96 -19.01 1.51
N ASN A 85 22.10 -19.15 2.81
CA ASN A 85 21.15 -18.61 3.78
C ASN A 85 21.86 -18.02 5.01
N GLY A 86 21.10 -17.28 5.82
CA GLY A 86 21.67 -16.68 7.02
C GLY A 86 20.59 -16.12 7.93
N ALA A 87 20.88 -16.11 9.23
CA ALA A 87 20.06 -15.46 10.24
C ALA A 87 20.82 -14.25 10.81
N GLY A 88 20.16 -13.10 10.88
CA GLY A 88 20.77 -11.86 11.36
C GLY A 88 19.92 -11.15 12.38
N LEU A 89 20.57 -10.54 13.37
CA LEU A 89 19.92 -9.63 14.31
C LEU A 89 19.53 -8.32 13.62
N PHE A 90 18.31 -7.84 13.91
CA PHE A 90 17.84 -6.50 13.60
C PHE A 90 17.46 -5.80 14.91
N VAL A 91 17.96 -4.58 15.13
CA VAL A 91 17.61 -3.78 16.30
C VAL A 91 17.63 -2.29 16.00
N THR A 92 16.55 -1.58 16.31
CA THR A 92 16.38 -0.16 15.99
C THR A 92 15.56 0.56 17.06
N PRO A 93 15.86 1.82 17.37
CA PRO A 93 14.85 2.76 17.81
C PRO A 93 13.72 2.85 16.80
N LEU A 94 12.51 3.02 17.33
CA LEU A 94 11.27 3.06 16.58
C LEU A 94 10.52 4.36 16.89
N LEU A 95 10.13 5.06 15.84
CA LEU A 95 9.27 6.25 15.91
C LEU A 95 8.06 6.02 15.03
N GLU A 96 6.86 6.23 15.56
CA GLU A 96 5.64 6.15 14.77
C GLU A 96 4.73 7.36 15.01
N TYR A 97 4.10 7.81 13.93
CA TYR A 97 3.02 8.77 13.95
C TYR A 97 1.74 8.11 13.47
N HIS A 98 0.66 8.23 14.24
CA HIS A 98 -0.66 7.65 13.97
C HIS A 98 -1.67 8.79 13.80
N ASN A 99 -2.26 8.90 12.61
CA ASN A 99 -3.37 9.81 12.32
C ASN A 99 -4.71 9.13 12.65
N PRO A 100 -5.69 9.85 13.23
CA PRO A 100 -7.07 9.38 13.37
C PRO A 100 -7.72 8.80 12.11
N SER A 101 -7.27 9.17 10.90
CA SER A 101 -7.76 8.59 9.63
C SER A 101 -7.26 7.16 9.35
N GLY A 102 -6.38 6.61 10.18
CA GLY A 102 -5.74 5.30 9.99
C GLY A 102 -4.41 5.35 9.23
N LEU A 103 -4.05 6.50 8.64
CA LEU A 103 -2.73 6.70 8.03
C LEU A 103 -1.66 7.04 9.07
N GLY A 104 -0.40 6.77 8.75
CA GLY A 104 0.69 7.05 9.66
C GLY A 104 2.06 6.98 9.01
N PHE A 105 3.07 7.29 9.81
CA PHE A 105 4.47 7.14 9.47
C PHE A 105 5.14 6.25 10.50
N MET A 106 6.14 5.50 10.05
CA MET A 106 6.99 4.67 10.87
C MET A 106 8.42 4.90 10.43
N LEU A 107 9.33 5.10 11.39
CA LEU A 107 10.75 5.25 11.13
C LEU A 107 11.50 4.29 12.05
N GLN A 108 12.30 3.43 11.42
CA GLN A 108 13.23 2.52 12.10
C GLN A 108 14.64 2.84 11.63
N ALA A 109 15.57 3.08 12.56
CA ALA A 109 16.95 3.40 12.18
C ALA A 109 17.97 2.74 13.10
N GLY A 110 18.74 1.76 12.63
CA GLY A 110 19.66 1.03 13.51
C GLY A 110 20.38 -0.11 12.83
N TYR A 111 20.74 -1.14 13.60
CA TYR A 111 21.62 -2.22 13.15
C TYR A 111 20.85 -3.33 12.42
N ASP A 112 21.40 -3.77 11.29
CA ASP A 112 20.82 -4.80 10.43
C ASP A 112 21.92 -5.77 9.94
N ASN A 113 21.91 -6.99 10.49
CA ASN A 113 22.86 -8.03 10.14
C ASN A 113 22.36 -8.88 8.95
N ARG A 114 23.24 -9.06 7.97
CA ARG A 114 23.07 -9.83 6.73
C ARG A 114 24.18 -10.86 6.53
N SER A 115 24.69 -11.43 7.62
CA SER A 115 25.68 -12.52 7.57
C SER A 115 25.10 -13.76 6.89
N SER A 116 25.93 -14.44 6.11
CA SER A 116 25.56 -15.61 5.29
C SER A 116 26.47 -16.80 5.54
N SER A 117 25.90 -17.98 5.33
CA SER A 117 26.61 -19.22 5.01
C SER A 117 26.15 -19.65 3.62
N PHE A 118 27.08 -19.81 2.69
CA PHE A 118 26.77 -20.33 1.35
C PHE A 118 26.68 -21.86 1.39
N ASP A 119 25.92 -22.42 0.45
CA ASP A 119 25.86 -23.86 0.26
C ASP A 119 27.23 -24.37 -0.20
N GLN A 120 27.67 -25.48 0.39
CA GLN A 120 28.97 -26.06 0.09
C GLN A 120 29.07 -26.49 -1.38
N VAL A 121 30.20 -26.17 -2.02
CA VAL A 121 30.46 -26.51 -3.42
C VAL A 121 31.70 -27.40 -3.52
N ILE A 122 31.66 -28.42 -4.37
CA ILE A 122 32.83 -29.26 -4.63
C ILE A 122 33.71 -28.60 -5.69
N SER A 123 34.99 -28.39 -5.35
CA SER A 123 36.00 -27.85 -6.27
C SER A 123 36.62 -28.91 -7.18
N ASP A 124 37.36 -28.46 -8.19
CA ASP A 124 38.05 -29.33 -9.17
C ASP A 124 38.99 -30.36 -8.53
N CYS A 125 39.53 -30.09 -7.34
CA CYS A 125 40.33 -31.06 -6.59
C CYS A 125 39.49 -32.12 -5.85
N ASN A 126 38.18 -32.20 -6.09
CA ASN A 126 37.21 -32.98 -5.32
C ASN A 126 37.22 -32.62 -3.83
N CYS A 127 37.54 -31.35 -3.53
CA CYS A 127 37.60 -30.83 -2.18
C CYS A 127 36.34 -29.98 -1.92
N PRO A 128 35.62 -30.19 -0.80
CA PRO A 128 34.51 -29.33 -0.43
C PRO A 128 35.01 -27.93 -0.10
N ALA A 129 34.30 -26.91 -0.58
CA ALA A 129 34.61 -25.51 -0.36
C ALA A 129 33.42 -24.83 0.32
N ASP A 130 33.71 -24.13 1.41
CA ASP A 130 32.74 -23.44 2.25
C ASP A 130 33.03 -21.93 2.22
N LEU A 131 31.98 -21.12 2.17
CA LEU A 131 32.08 -19.67 2.20
C LEU A 131 31.07 -19.10 3.20
N SER A 132 31.57 -18.31 4.14
CA SER A 132 30.76 -17.50 5.05
C SER A 132 31.07 -16.02 4.87
N THR A 133 30.05 -15.17 4.91
CA THR A 133 30.24 -13.72 4.85
C THR A 133 29.60 -13.03 6.05
N LYS A 134 30.24 -11.97 6.52
CA LYS A 134 29.76 -11.10 7.60
C LYS A 134 29.46 -9.74 7.00
N LEU A 135 28.25 -9.61 6.51
CA LEU A 135 27.74 -8.37 5.95
C LEU A 135 26.80 -7.72 6.96
N SER A 136 27.04 -6.47 7.34
CA SER A 136 26.15 -5.74 8.24
C SER A 136 26.01 -4.28 7.86
N TYR A 137 24.91 -3.67 8.30
CA TYR A 137 24.52 -2.32 7.93
C TYR A 137 23.98 -1.52 9.11
N ILE A 138 24.17 -0.20 9.06
CA ILE A 138 23.23 0.74 9.69
C ILE A 138 22.14 1.06 8.66
N THR A 139 20.88 0.91 9.03
CA THR A 139 19.74 1.17 8.16
C THR A 139 18.93 2.36 8.63
N VAL A 140 18.33 3.06 7.68
CA VAL A 140 17.27 4.05 7.90
C VAL A 140 16.09 3.65 7.04
N GLU A 141 14.97 3.37 7.69
CA GLU A 141 13.78 2.74 7.09
C GLU A 141 12.53 3.60 7.35
N PRO A 142 12.33 4.70 6.60
CA PRO A 142 11.08 5.45 6.64
C PRO A 142 9.99 4.66 5.90
N SER A 143 8.86 4.46 6.55
CA SER A 143 7.74 3.66 6.05
C SER A 143 6.43 4.42 6.23
N PHE A 144 5.57 4.34 5.22
CA PHE A 144 4.16 4.69 5.39
C PHE A 144 3.47 3.57 6.14
N ARG A 145 2.61 3.91 7.09
CA ARG A 145 1.80 2.99 7.87
C ARG A 145 0.32 3.21 7.54
N PHE A 146 -0.43 2.13 7.40
CA PHE A 146 -1.87 2.16 7.16
C PHE A 146 -2.58 1.16 8.06
N THR A 147 -3.59 1.63 8.76
CA THR A 147 -4.41 0.88 9.73
C THR A 147 -5.85 0.81 9.22
N PRO A 148 -6.28 -0.31 8.62
CA PRO A 148 -7.63 -0.44 8.09
C PRO A 148 -8.68 -0.45 9.21
N GLY A 149 -9.74 0.35 9.07
CA GLY A 149 -10.98 0.20 9.82
C GLY A 149 -10.84 0.27 11.35
N ASN A 150 -10.00 1.15 11.89
CA ASN A 150 -9.73 1.29 13.33
C ASN A 150 -9.31 -0.02 14.04
N SER A 151 -8.76 -0.98 13.28
CA SER A 151 -8.22 -2.22 13.82
C SER A 151 -6.85 -2.00 14.45
N ASN A 152 -6.38 -2.99 15.22
CA ASN A 152 -5.00 -3.04 15.69
C ASN A 152 -4.03 -3.59 14.63
N PHE A 153 -4.55 -4.08 13.51
CA PHE A 153 -3.76 -4.55 12.39
C PHE A 153 -3.28 -3.37 11.55
N TYR A 154 -2.00 -3.36 11.19
CA TYR A 154 -1.43 -2.35 10.32
C TYR A 154 -0.56 -2.95 9.23
N LEU A 155 -0.56 -2.28 8.08
CA LEU A 155 0.36 -2.51 6.97
C LEU A 155 1.38 -1.38 6.95
N PHE A 156 2.59 -1.67 6.50
CA PHE A 156 3.59 -0.64 6.25
C PHE A 156 4.44 -0.94 5.04
N GLY A 157 4.99 0.10 4.43
CA GLY A 157 5.93 -0.04 3.33
C GLY A 157 6.68 1.24 3.04
N GLY A 158 7.90 1.10 2.55
CA GLY A 158 8.76 2.24 2.27
C GLY A 158 10.16 1.84 1.82
N PRO A 159 10.99 2.83 1.46
CA PRO A 159 12.38 2.58 1.12
C PRO A 159 13.20 2.18 2.36
N ARG A 160 14.26 1.42 2.11
CA ARG A 160 15.29 1.08 3.09
C ARG A 160 16.63 1.56 2.54
N ILE A 161 17.27 2.45 3.29
CA ILE A 161 18.61 2.98 3.00
C ILE A 161 19.58 2.30 3.95
N ALA A 162 20.60 1.63 3.44
CA ALA A 162 21.53 0.85 4.25
C ALA A 162 22.99 1.25 3.99
N PHE A 163 23.72 1.55 5.05
CA PHE A 163 25.11 1.96 5.05
C PHE A 163 25.98 0.80 5.55
N ASN A 164 26.91 0.33 4.73
CA ASN A 164 27.73 -0.83 5.05
C ASN A 164 28.62 -0.57 6.28
N MET A 165 28.67 -1.54 7.19
CA MET A 165 29.52 -1.53 8.40
C MET A 165 30.60 -2.59 8.35
N ASP A 166 30.20 -3.84 8.08
CA ASP A 166 31.09 -4.99 7.97
C ASP A 166 30.88 -5.66 6.60
N LYS A 167 31.96 -6.22 6.07
CA LYS A 167 32.03 -6.84 4.76
C LYS A 167 33.06 -7.97 4.70
N SER A 168 33.38 -8.57 5.84
CA SER A 168 34.38 -9.63 5.92
C SER A 168 33.85 -10.98 5.39
N PHE A 169 34.75 -11.86 4.99
CA PHE A 169 34.47 -13.22 4.57
C PHE A 169 35.46 -14.21 5.20
N ILE A 170 35.03 -15.47 5.28
CA ILE A 170 35.85 -16.62 5.65
C ILE A 170 35.60 -17.69 4.59
N TYR A 171 36.67 -18.14 3.94
CA TYR A 171 36.66 -19.22 2.98
C TYR A 171 37.47 -20.40 3.50
N GLU A 172 36.90 -21.58 3.43
CA GLU A 172 37.53 -22.82 3.88
C GLU A 172 37.54 -23.83 2.73
N LEU A 173 38.70 -24.43 2.47
CA LEU A 173 38.84 -25.53 1.52
C LEU A 173 39.12 -26.81 2.31
N GLY A 174 38.15 -27.72 2.29
CA GLY A 174 38.26 -29.02 2.93
C GLY A 174 39.23 -29.97 2.22
N LEU A 175 39.39 -31.15 2.78
CA LEU A 175 40.29 -32.18 2.26
C LEU A 175 39.63 -32.98 1.14
N ASN A 176 40.41 -33.46 0.17
CA ASN A 176 39.88 -34.42 -0.81
C ASN A 176 39.64 -35.77 -0.11
N PRO A 177 38.40 -36.30 -0.09
CA PRO A 177 38.09 -37.57 0.57
C PRO A 177 38.86 -38.78 0.01
N ALA A 178 39.35 -38.69 -1.23
CA ALA A 178 40.09 -39.76 -1.89
C ALA A 178 41.59 -39.78 -1.54
N ILE A 179 42.13 -38.75 -0.89
CA ILE A 179 43.55 -38.65 -0.55
C ILE A 179 43.72 -38.73 0.98
N PRO A 180 44.22 -39.85 1.53
CA PRO A 180 44.47 -39.96 2.96
C PRO A 180 45.64 -39.07 3.40
N ASN A 181 45.56 -38.54 4.63
CA ASN A 181 46.61 -37.74 5.29
C ASN A 181 46.96 -36.39 4.63
N GLN A 182 46.01 -35.77 3.92
CA GLN A 182 46.18 -34.40 3.42
C GLN A 182 46.20 -33.41 4.60
N LEU A 183 47.16 -32.47 4.60
CA LEU A 183 47.21 -31.38 5.57
C LEU A 183 46.11 -30.34 5.24
N PRO A 184 45.33 -29.89 6.23
CA PRO A 184 44.29 -28.88 6.01
C PRO A 184 44.91 -27.53 5.64
N ALA A 185 44.36 -26.88 4.62
CA ALA A 185 44.71 -25.51 4.28
C ALA A 185 44.14 -24.56 5.35
N PRO A 186 44.88 -23.51 5.74
CA PRO A 186 44.34 -22.50 6.65
C PRO A 186 43.14 -21.77 5.99
N PRO A 187 42.12 -21.36 6.76
CA PRO A 187 41.03 -20.53 6.25
C PRO A 187 41.56 -19.23 5.67
N VAL A 188 41.00 -18.82 4.52
CA VAL A 188 41.29 -17.53 3.91
C VAL A 188 40.28 -16.52 4.42
N THR A 189 40.75 -15.49 5.10
CA THR A 189 39.92 -14.42 5.65
C THR A 189 40.27 -13.07 5.02
N GLY A 190 39.28 -12.22 4.82
CA GLY A 190 39.51 -10.86 4.36
C GLY A 190 38.22 -10.09 4.14
N ASP A 191 38.34 -8.90 3.54
CA ASP A 191 37.19 -8.08 3.18
C ASP A 191 36.77 -8.30 1.73
N LEU A 192 35.47 -8.33 1.51
CA LEU A 192 34.88 -8.34 0.18
C LEU A 192 35.21 -7.02 -0.55
N ASN A 193 35.69 -7.11 -1.79
CA ASN A 193 35.87 -5.92 -2.64
C ASN A 193 34.54 -5.51 -3.30
N ASN A 194 34.51 -4.29 -3.86
CA ASN A 194 33.38 -3.80 -4.65
C ASN A 194 32.03 -3.79 -3.91
N VAL A 195 32.03 -3.85 -2.57
CA VAL A 195 30.84 -3.70 -1.74
C VAL A 195 30.37 -2.25 -1.82
N ARG A 196 29.07 -2.07 -2.03
CA ARG A 196 28.42 -0.76 -2.07
C ARG A 196 28.39 -0.19 -0.66
N ASN A 197 28.93 1.02 -0.49
CA ASN A 197 28.86 1.73 0.78
C ASN A 197 27.42 2.04 1.18
N THR A 198 26.56 2.32 0.20
CA THR A 198 25.13 2.62 0.41
C THR A 198 24.27 1.78 -0.52
N LEU A 199 23.21 1.17 0.02
CA LEU A 199 22.17 0.47 -0.72
C LEU A 199 20.83 1.19 -0.51
N ILE A 200 20.06 1.30 -1.60
CA ILE A 200 18.67 1.77 -1.56
C ILE A 200 17.80 0.62 -2.04
N SER A 201 16.91 0.19 -1.18
CA SER A 201 16.01 -0.95 -1.37
C SER A 201 14.62 -0.59 -0.86
N MET A 202 13.71 -1.56 -0.79
CA MET A 202 12.36 -1.36 -0.28
C MET A 202 11.97 -2.46 0.69
N GLN A 203 10.96 -2.18 1.50
CA GLN A 203 10.30 -3.19 2.33
C GLN A 203 8.80 -3.00 2.33
N ILE A 204 8.11 -4.11 2.55
CA ILE A 204 6.68 -4.15 2.80
C ILE A 204 6.43 -5.11 3.96
N GLY A 205 5.54 -4.74 4.88
CA GLY A 205 5.28 -5.52 6.06
C GLY A 205 3.89 -5.32 6.62
N ALA A 206 3.59 -6.13 7.62
CA ALA A 206 2.37 -6.09 8.39
C ALA A 206 2.69 -6.30 9.86
N GLY A 207 1.87 -5.76 10.74
CA GLY A 207 1.98 -5.99 12.18
C GLY A 207 0.66 -5.81 12.89
N PHE A 208 0.69 -6.08 14.19
CA PHE A 208 -0.49 -6.02 15.03
C PHE A 208 -0.15 -5.37 16.37
N ASP A 209 -0.85 -4.30 16.72
CA ASP A 209 -0.64 -3.57 17.97
C ASP A 209 -1.45 -4.19 19.11
N ILE A 210 -0.76 -4.60 20.18
CA ILE A 210 -1.35 -5.16 21.40
C ILE A 210 -1.16 -4.15 22.53
N PRO A 211 -2.22 -3.44 22.96
CA PRO A 211 -2.14 -2.54 24.11
C PRO A 211 -1.75 -3.32 25.37
N LEU A 212 -0.67 -2.89 26.02
CA LEU A 212 -0.18 -3.48 27.26
C LEU A 212 -0.84 -2.89 28.50
N ASN A 213 -1.44 -1.70 28.38
CA ASN A 213 -2.12 -1.02 29.46
C ASN A 213 -3.41 -0.32 29.01
N SER A 214 -4.25 0.07 29.98
CA SER A 214 -5.52 0.73 29.69
C SER A 214 -5.30 2.15 29.14
N GLN A 215 -6.17 2.55 28.22
CA GLN A 215 -6.25 3.90 27.67
C GLN A 215 -6.65 4.96 28.73
N ALA A 216 -7.04 4.54 29.94
CA ALA A 216 -7.24 5.42 31.09
C ALA A 216 -5.92 5.94 31.70
N ASN A 217 -4.76 5.41 31.29
CA ASN A 217 -3.45 5.86 31.76
C ASN A 217 -2.87 6.96 30.86
N GLU A 218 -2.14 7.90 31.47
CA GLU A 218 -1.42 8.96 30.76
C GLU A 218 -0.30 8.41 29.87
N LEU A 219 0.46 7.45 30.39
CA LEU A 219 1.46 6.71 29.62
C LEU A 219 0.80 5.45 29.05
N GLN A 220 0.71 5.36 27.73
CA GLN A 220 0.19 4.20 27.03
C GLN A 220 1.34 3.39 26.44
N ALA A 221 1.26 2.06 26.57
CA ALA A 221 2.29 1.13 26.10
C ALA A 221 1.69 0.09 25.17
N VAL A 222 2.39 -0.24 24.08
CA VAL A 222 1.95 -1.17 23.04
C VAL A 222 3.08 -2.12 22.68
N LEU A 223 2.77 -3.42 22.63
CA LEU A 223 3.62 -4.44 22.02
C LEU A 223 3.15 -4.68 20.58
N SER A 224 4.07 -4.69 19.65
CA SER A 224 3.77 -4.70 18.22
C SER A 224 4.60 -5.75 17.49
N PRO A 225 4.19 -7.04 17.48
CA PRO A 225 4.74 -8.02 16.56
C PRO A 225 4.54 -7.58 15.10
N PHE A 226 5.55 -7.81 14.27
CA PHE A 226 5.51 -7.51 12.85
C PHE A 226 6.31 -8.52 12.02
N VAL A 227 5.93 -8.62 10.75
CA VAL A 227 6.67 -9.33 9.71
C VAL A 227 6.90 -8.39 8.54
N SER A 228 8.09 -8.41 7.95
CA SER A 228 8.38 -7.64 6.74
C SER A 228 9.15 -8.45 5.71
N PHE A 229 8.75 -8.30 4.46
CA PHE A 229 9.43 -8.84 3.29
C PHE A 229 10.23 -7.74 2.60
N GLN A 230 11.48 -8.07 2.29
CA GLN A 230 12.42 -7.18 1.61
C GLN A 230 12.93 -7.89 0.35
N PRO A 231 12.43 -7.51 -0.83
CA PRO A 231 12.78 -8.19 -2.07
C PRO A 231 14.22 -7.90 -2.49
N TYR A 232 14.78 -8.73 -3.37
CA TYR A 232 16.13 -8.58 -3.91
C TYR A 232 16.39 -7.28 -4.68
N TYR A 233 15.34 -6.55 -5.08
CA TYR A 233 15.46 -5.28 -5.79
C TYR A 233 16.18 -4.23 -4.93
N GLY A 234 17.31 -3.72 -5.45
CA GLY A 234 18.16 -2.79 -4.71
C GLY A 234 18.98 -3.41 -3.59
N GLN A 235 18.94 -4.75 -3.44
CA GLN A 235 19.69 -5.52 -2.45
C GLN A 235 20.79 -6.37 -3.08
N SER A 236 21.57 -5.77 -3.99
CA SER A 236 22.80 -6.34 -4.51
C SER A 236 24.00 -5.71 -3.78
N PRO A 237 24.63 -6.41 -2.82
CA PRO A 237 25.66 -5.82 -1.96
C PRO A 237 26.87 -5.31 -2.72
N ARG A 238 27.16 -5.90 -3.88
CA ARG A 238 28.37 -5.62 -4.67
C ARG A 238 28.03 -5.00 -6.02
N THR A 239 28.98 -4.26 -6.59
CA THR A 239 28.88 -3.72 -7.95
C THR A 239 29.32 -4.71 -9.03
N VAL A 240 29.87 -5.85 -8.61
CA VAL A 240 30.32 -6.96 -9.45
C VAL A 240 29.49 -8.20 -9.15
N GLU A 241 29.49 -9.12 -10.12
CA GLU A 241 28.76 -10.39 -10.03
C GLU A 241 27.25 -10.19 -9.81
N THR A 242 26.51 -11.26 -9.55
CA THR A 242 25.04 -11.24 -9.51
C THR A 242 24.45 -11.46 -8.12
N TRP A 243 25.30 -11.37 -7.08
CA TRP A 243 24.88 -11.60 -5.70
C TRP A 243 23.77 -10.65 -5.26
N ASN A 244 22.65 -11.23 -4.84
CA ASN A 244 21.48 -10.53 -4.34
C ASN A 244 20.95 -11.17 -3.05
N ILE A 245 20.22 -10.37 -2.26
CA ILE A 245 19.69 -10.77 -0.97
C ILE A 245 18.18 -10.56 -0.94
N THR A 246 17.43 -11.61 -0.66
CA THR A 246 16.01 -11.51 -0.27
C THR A 246 15.89 -11.77 1.22
N THR A 247 15.09 -10.97 1.93
CA THR A 247 14.99 -11.11 3.39
C THR A 247 13.55 -11.15 3.85
N LEU A 248 13.27 -12.09 4.75
CA LEU A 248 12.06 -12.14 5.54
C LEU A 248 12.41 -11.84 7.00
N ARG A 249 11.85 -10.77 7.55
CA ARG A 249 12.14 -10.32 8.91
C ARG A 249 10.93 -10.56 9.80
N PHE A 250 11.16 -11.14 10.96
CA PHE A 250 10.19 -11.28 12.04
C PHE A 250 10.68 -10.48 13.23
N GLY A 251 9.85 -9.59 13.76
CA GLY A 251 10.25 -8.74 14.87
C GLY A 251 9.09 -8.36 15.77
N ALA A 252 9.43 -7.69 16.86
CA ALA A 252 8.47 -7.05 17.75
C ALA A 252 9.03 -5.70 18.20
N GLY A 253 8.15 -4.70 18.28
CA GLY A 253 8.45 -3.42 18.88
C GLY A 253 7.70 -3.23 20.19
N ILE A 254 8.35 -2.60 21.17
CA ILE A 254 7.65 -2.03 22.32
C ILE A 254 7.63 -0.51 22.15
N LYS A 255 6.44 0.08 22.25
CA LYS A 255 6.19 1.49 21.96
C LYS A 255 5.50 2.15 23.15
N PHE A 256 5.85 3.40 23.40
CA PHE A 256 5.27 4.23 24.45
C PHE A 256 4.80 5.55 23.85
N GLY A 257 3.61 5.98 24.27
CA GLY A 257 3.03 7.25 23.87
C GLY A 257 2.36 7.92 25.08
N LYS A 258 2.34 9.25 25.07
CA LYS A 258 1.72 10.04 26.14
C LYS A 258 0.36 10.58 25.68
N GLY A 259 -0.72 10.06 26.26
CA GLY A 259 -2.07 10.55 26.01
C GLY A 259 -2.29 11.92 26.61
N SER A 260 -3.03 12.78 25.93
CA SER A 260 -3.49 14.07 26.47
C SER A 260 -4.74 13.83 27.31
N LYS A 261 -4.84 14.47 28.50
CA LYS A 261 -6.07 14.44 29.31
C LYS A 261 -7.20 15.01 28.46
N MET A 262 -8.29 14.26 28.33
CA MET A 262 -9.52 14.86 27.86
C MET A 262 -10.04 15.76 28.99
N VAL A 263 -9.96 17.07 28.79
CA VAL A 263 -10.67 18.01 29.66
C VAL A 263 -12.16 17.82 29.38
N GLY A 264 -12.78 16.85 30.04
CA GLY A 264 -14.16 17.04 30.42
C GLY A 264 -14.20 18.25 31.34
N ASN A 265 -15.17 19.15 31.17
CA ASN A 265 -15.48 20.23 32.11
C ASN A 265 -15.71 19.65 33.53
N SER A 266 -14.64 19.34 34.23
CA SER A 266 -14.60 18.68 35.52
C SER A 266 -13.64 19.42 36.45
N ASP A 267 -13.62 20.74 36.29
CA ASP A 267 -13.35 21.67 37.38
C ASP A 267 -14.69 22.27 37.82
N ILE A 268 -15.60 21.40 38.30
CA ILE A 268 -16.69 21.87 39.15
C ILE A 268 -16.18 21.65 40.57
N LEU A 269 -15.70 22.75 41.16
CA LEU A 269 -15.56 22.93 42.61
C LEU A 269 -16.79 22.34 43.31
N PRO A 270 -16.69 21.77 44.53
CA PRO A 270 -17.85 21.21 45.21
C PRO A 270 -18.98 22.24 45.21
N LEU A 271 -20.07 21.90 44.52
CA LEU A 271 -21.24 22.75 44.29
C LEU A 271 -21.82 23.11 45.66
N ASP A 272 -21.63 24.37 46.04
CA ASP A 272 -22.56 25.07 46.89
C ASP A 272 -23.93 25.07 46.18
N GLU A 273 -24.99 24.84 46.93
CA GLU A 273 -26.34 24.59 46.45
C GLU A 273 -26.91 25.79 45.68
N GLY A 274 -26.70 25.81 44.37
CA GLY A 274 -27.32 26.75 43.45
C GLY A 274 -27.70 26.06 42.17
N ILE A 275 -28.98 25.72 42.03
CA ILE A 275 -29.53 25.15 40.79
C ILE A 275 -29.24 26.13 39.65
N SER A 276 -28.34 25.76 38.75
CA SER A 276 -28.04 26.49 37.51
C SER A 276 -28.54 25.66 36.33
N PHE A 277 -29.55 26.21 35.64
CA PHE A 277 -30.02 25.66 34.38
C PHE A 277 -29.07 26.08 33.26
N SER A 278 -28.35 25.12 32.68
CA SER A 278 -27.63 25.32 31.42
C SER A 278 -28.43 24.73 30.26
N VAL A 279 -28.98 25.62 29.44
CA VAL A 279 -29.55 25.23 28.14
C VAL A 279 -28.39 25.18 27.15
N TYR A 280 -27.99 23.97 26.76
CA TYR A 280 -27.06 23.79 25.66
C TYR A 280 -27.81 23.95 24.34
N SER A 281 -27.68 25.11 23.71
CA SER A 281 -28.13 25.30 22.33
C SER A 281 -27.35 24.33 21.44
N PRO A 282 -28.03 23.48 20.63
CA PRO A 282 -27.34 22.62 19.69
C PRO A 282 -26.43 23.47 18.78
N LYS A 283 -25.21 22.99 18.52
CA LYS A 283 -24.39 23.57 17.45
C LYS A 283 -25.20 23.49 16.16
N ASN A 284 -25.47 24.63 15.54
CA ASN A 284 -26.17 24.72 14.27
C ASN A 284 -25.23 24.24 13.16
N ILE A 285 -25.06 22.93 13.04
CA ILE A 285 -24.39 22.31 11.91
C ILE A 285 -25.36 22.47 10.73
N PRO A 286 -24.98 23.11 9.61
CA PRO A 286 -25.85 23.18 8.45
C PRO A 286 -26.23 21.75 8.07
N ALA A 287 -27.52 21.43 8.13
CA ALA A 287 -28.03 20.08 7.87
C ALA A 287 -27.69 19.58 6.46
N GLU A 288 -27.30 20.48 5.55
CA GLU A 288 -27.04 20.19 4.15
C GLU A 288 -25.64 20.64 3.75
N ARG A 289 -24.80 19.67 3.37
CA ARG A 289 -23.48 19.91 2.78
C ARG A 289 -23.69 20.32 1.32
N ARG A 290 -23.38 21.56 0.96
CA ARG A 290 -23.30 21.98 -0.45
C ARG A 290 -22.05 21.37 -1.08
N MET A 291 -22.24 20.53 -2.09
CA MET A 291 -21.18 19.97 -2.92
C MET A 291 -21.31 20.56 -4.32
N ARG A 292 -20.19 20.99 -4.91
CA ARG A 292 -20.15 21.44 -6.30
C ARG A 292 -19.70 20.26 -7.16
N GLU A 293 -20.55 19.78 -8.05
CA GLU A 293 -20.21 18.72 -9.00
C GLU A 293 -19.86 19.32 -10.36
N THR A 294 -19.15 18.56 -11.21
CA THR A 294 -18.84 18.97 -12.58
C THR A 294 -19.12 17.79 -13.50
N PHE A 295 -19.96 18.03 -14.51
CA PHE A 295 -20.40 17.03 -15.46
C PHE A 295 -19.89 17.38 -16.87
N PRO A 296 -19.32 16.42 -17.60
CA PRO A 296 -18.99 16.63 -19.00
C PRO A 296 -20.29 16.75 -19.81
N LEU A 297 -20.38 17.78 -20.67
CA LEU A 297 -21.52 17.95 -21.58
C LEU A 297 -21.25 17.24 -22.90
N ARG A 298 -22.10 16.28 -23.24
CA ARG A 298 -22.06 15.62 -24.55
C ARG A 298 -22.69 16.53 -25.60
N ASN A 299 -21.97 16.80 -26.69
CA ASN A 299 -22.41 17.65 -27.81
C ASN A 299 -23.27 16.91 -28.85
N TYR A 300 -23.94 15.84 -28.46
CA TYR A 300 -24.83 15.04 -29.33
C TYR A 300 -26.25 15.11 -28.81
N ILE A 301 -27.20 15.34 -29.72
CA ILE A 301 -28.64 15.26 -29.46
C ILE A 301 -29.17 14.14 -30.34
N PHE A 302 -29.84 13.18 -29.71
CA PHE A 302 -30.40 12.03 -30.40
C PHE A 302 -31.86 12.33 -30.75
N PHE A 303 -32.28 11.93 -31.94
CA PHE A 303 -33.67 11.98 -32.38
C PHE A 303 -34.20 10.57 -32.54
N ASP A 304 -35.52 10.40 -32.47
CA ASP A 304 -36.14 9.11 -32.72
C ASP A 304 -36.19 8.82 -34.22
N LEU A 305 -36.14 7.54 -34.58
CA LEU A 305 -36.01 7.13 -35.98
C LEU A 305 -37.16 7.70 -36.83
N GLY A 306 -36.81 8.46 -37.87
CA GLY A 306 -37.78 9.06 -38.79
C GLY A 306 -38.52 10.31 -38.26
N SER A 307 -38.15 10.83 -37.09
CA SER A 307 -38.72 12.06 -36.52
C SER A 307 -37.69 13.17 -36.41
N THR A 308 -38.10 14.40 -36.75
CA THR A 308 -37.34 15.64 -36.50
C THR A 308 -37.85 16.38 -35.26
N GLU A 309 -38.83 15.82 -34.56
CA GLU A 309 -39.37 16.40 -33.34
C GLU A 309 -38.38 16.17 -32.18
N ILE A 310 -38.23 17.17 -31.32
CA ILE A 310 -37.35 17.07 -30.15
C ILE A 310 -37.99 16.04 -29.20
N PRO A 311 -37.31 14.91 -28.90
CA PRO A 311 -37.92 13.86 -28.10
C PRO A 311 -38.15 14.29 -26.66
N ASP A 312 -39.19 13.73 -26.02
CA ASP A 312 -39.66 14.08 -24.66
C ASP A 312 -38.60 13.95 -23.56
N ARG A 313 -37.51 13.20 -23.83
CA ARG A 313 -36.36 13.10 -22.91
C ARG A 313 -35.64 14.44 -22.72
N TYR A 314 -35.75 15.38 -23.65
CA TYR A 314 -35.16 16.71 -23.50
C TYR A 314 -36.15 17.68 -22.90
N VAL A 315 -35.67 18.48 -21.96
CA VAL A 315 -36.50 19.49 -21.29
C VAL A 315 -36.65 20.70 -22.18
N LEU A 316 -37.89 21.01 -22.57
CA LEU A 316 -38.23 22.23 -23.30
C LEU A 316 -38.83 23.26 -22.34
N ILE A 317 -38.18 24.42 -22.23
CA ILE A 317 -38.68 25.54 -21.42
C ILE A 317 -39.45 26.55 -22.27
N ASN A 318 -40.46 27.17 -21.69
CA ASN A 318 -41.25 28.21 -22.34
C ASN A 318 -40.49 29.55 -22.37
N LYS A 319 -40.86 30.46 -23.28
CA LYS A 319 -40.24 31.80 -23.40
C LYS A 319 -40.16 32.58 -22.07
N ASN A 320 -41.17 32.43 -21.22
CA ASN A 320 -41.22 33.12 -19.92
C ASN A 320 -40.24 32.52 -18.91
N GLN A 321 -39.89 31.24 -19.05
CA GLN A 321 -38.96 30.52 -18.16
C GLN A 321 -37.50 30.71 -18.56
N VAL A 322 -37.23 31.23 -19.77
CA VAL A 322 -35.88 31.47 -20.28
C VAL A 322 -35.10 32.46 -19.41
N GLN A 323 -35.77 33.48 -18.84
CA GLN A 323 -35.11 34.49 -18.01
C GLN A 323 -34.62 33.92 -16.66
N ASP A 324 -35.31 32.90 -16.17
CA ASP A 324 -35.03 32.28 -14.86
C ASP A 324 -34.04 31.11 -14.97
N PHE A 325 -33.84 30.57 -16.18
CA PHE A 325 -32.92 29.46 -16.40
C PHE A 325 -31.46 29.93 -16.32
N LYS A 326 -30.68 29.29 -15.45
CA LYS A 326 -29.22 29.46 -15.38
C LYS A 326 -28.54 28.11 -15.30
N GLU A 327 -27.51 27.89 -16.13
CA GLU A 327 -26.74 26.63 -16.12
C GLU A 327 -26.23 26.25 -14.72
N ASN A 328 -25.80 27.23 -13.92
CA ASN A 328 -25.27 27.02 -12.57
C ASN A 328 -26.34 26.77 -11.50
N GLN A 329 -27.63 26.73 -11.86
CA GLN A 329 -28.77 26.50 -10.98
C GLN A 329 -29.53 25.20 -11.31
N LEU A 330 -28.95 24.31 -12.13
CA LEU A 330 -29.50 22.97 -12.34
C LEU A 330 -29.48 22.08 -11.06
N GLU A 331 -28.86 22.57 -9.98
CA GLU A 331 -28.69 21.88 -8.68
C GLU A 331 -29.75 22.23 -7.62
N VAL A 332 -30.84 22.94 -7.93
CA VAL A 332 -31.71 23.52 -6.86
C VAL A 332 -32.48 22.50 -6.01
N PHE A 333 -32.51 21.21 -6.34
CA PHE A 333 -32.94 20.19 -5.38
C PHE A 333 -31.99 19.00 -5.40
N THR A 334 -31.05 19.02 -4.45
CA THR A 334 -30.34 17.83 -4.00
C THR A 334 -31.33 16.67 -3.84
N PRO A 335 -31.14 15.53 -4.53
CA PRO A 335 -31.86 14.33 -4.14
C PRO A 335 -31.44 14.01 -2.70
N LYS A 336 -32.42 13.70 -1.84
CA LYS A 336 -32.16 13.19 -0.47
C LYS A 336 -31.26 11.93 -0.45
N ASN A 337 -30.95 11.38 -1.62
CA ASN A 337 -30.12 10.20 -1.83
C ASN A 337 -28.80 10.56 -2.53
N LEU A 338 -27.68 10.34 -1.83
CA LEU A 338 -26.32 10.62 -2.32
C LEU A 338 -25.84 9.60 -3.37
N THR A 339 -26.52 8.45 -3.50
CA THR A 339 -26.31 7.46 -4.56
C THR A 339 -27.15 7.85 -5.79
N GLY A 340 -26.51 8.20 -6.91
CA GLY A 340 -27.23 8.60 -8.14
C GLY A 340 -26.51 9.63 -9.01
N ARG A 341 -25.16 9.66 -9.03
CA ARG A 341 -24.38 10.61 -9.86
C ARG A 341 -24.76 10.51 -11.34
N SER A 342 -25.00 9.31 -11.84
CA SER A 342 -25.43 9.07 -13.22
C SER A 342 -26.78 9.70 -13.53
N ASP A 343 -27.73 9.70 -12.58
CA ASP A 343 -29.06 10.31 -12.77
C ASP A 343 -28.97 11.84 -12.80
N ARG A 344 -28.08 12.41 -11.98
CA ARG A 344 -27.78 13.86 -11.99
C ARG A 344 -27.08 14.26 -13.29
N GLU A 345 -26.10 13.48 -13.74
CA GLU A 345 -25.44 13.66 -15.03
C GLU A 345 -26.46 13.61 -16.18
N MET A 346 -27.41 12.68 -16.12
CA MET A 346 -28.47 12.56 -17.11
C MET A 346 -29.42 13.76 -17.10
N THR A 347 -29.71 14.32 -15.92
CA THR A 347 -30.53 15.55 -15.78
C THR A 347 -29.86 16.75 -16.46
N VAL A 348 -28.53 16.86 -16.34
CA VAL A 348 -27.75 17.86 -17.08
C VAL A 348 -27.84 17.61 -18.58
N TYR A 349 -27.70 16.35 -19.02
CA TYR A 349 -27.80 15.98 -20.43
C TYR A 349 -29.18 16.29 -21.04
N TYR A 350 -30.26 16.03 -20.32
CA TYR A 350 -31.63 16.34 -20.77
C TYR A 350 -31.90 17.84 -20.90
N ASN A 351 -31.11 18.69 -20.22
CA ASN A 351 -31.17 20.15 -20.34
C ASN A 351 -30.17 20.72 -21.36
N ILE A 352 -29.50 19.90 -22.17
CA ILE A 352 -28.42 20.34 -23.09
C ILE A 352 -28.83 21.51 -23.98
N LEU A 353 -30.05 21.52 -24.51
CA LEU A 353 -30.57 22.61 -25.35
C LEU A 353 -30.69 23.93 -24.59
N ASN A 354 -31.18 23.89 -23.35
CA ASN A 354 -31.33 25.07 -22.50
C ASN A 354 -29.96 25.61 -22.05
N ILE A 355 -29.02 24.71 -21.74
CA ILE A 355 -27.63 25.07 -21.39
C ILE A 355 -26.95 25.77 -22.57
N ILE A 356 -27.06 25.23 -23.78
CA ILE A 356 -26.53 25.87 -24.98
C ILE A 356 -27.18 27.23 -25.19
N GLY A 357 -28.50 27.35 -25.04
CA GLY A 357 -29.24 28.60 -25.13
C GLY A 357 -28.76 29.67 -24.14
N ASP A 358 -28.60 29.33 -22.86
CA ASP A 358 -28.08 30.23 -21.81
C ASP A 358 -26.65 30.70 -22.15
N ARG A 359 -25.79 29.80 -22.63
CA ARG A 359 -24.43 30.13 -23.07
C ARG A 359 -24.41 31.05 -24.28
N MET A 360 -25.33 30.89 -25.24
CA MET A 360 -25.46 31.77 -26.40
C MET A 360 -25.96 33.16 -26.01
N GLN A 361 -26.88 33.27 -25.04
CA GLN A 361 -27.31 34.58 -24.52
C GLN A 361 -26.15 35.32 -23.85
N LYS A 362 -25.33 34.61 -23.08
CA LYS A 362 -24.12 35.17 -22.46
C LYS A 362 -23.03 35.53 -23.47
N ASN A 363 -22.98 34.83 -24.60
CA ASN A 363 -22.01 35.05 -25.68
C ASN A 363 -22.70 35.23 -27.03
N PRO A 364 -23.28 36.42 -27.33
CA PRO A 364 -24.09 36.64 -28.54
C PRO A 364 -23.36 36.46 -29.87
N LYS A 365 -22.02 36.46 -29.85
CA LYS A 365 -21.16 36.24 -31.04
C LYS A 365 -20.92 34.75 -31.35
N SER A 366 -21.46 33.83 -30.55
CA SER A 366 -21.23 32.40 -30.71
C SER A 366 -21.91 31.86 -31.98
N VAL A 367 -21.20 31.02 -32.72
CA VAL A 367 -21.73 30.31 -33.90
C VAL A 367 -21.81 28.82 -33.58
N ILE A 368 -22.97 28.22 -33.81
CA ILE A 368 -23.17 26.78 -33.64
C ILE A 368 -23.07 26.10 -35.01
N ASN A 369 -22.18 25.12 -35.11
CA ASN A 369 -22.11 24.23 -36.26
C ASN A 369 -22.98 23.00 -35.98
N LEU A 370 -24.03 22.82 -36.77
CA LEU A 370 -24.90 21.66 -36.69
C LEU A 370 -24.41 20.58 -37.67
N ALA A 371 -24.07 19.41 -37.14
CA ALA A 371 -23.70 18.24 -37.93
C ALA A 371 -24.69 17.10 -37.63
N GLY A 372 -25.27 16.51 -38.68
CA GLY A 372 -26.19 15.37 -38.54
C GLY A 372 -25.48 14.05 -38.80
N SER A 373 -25.95 13.00 -38.12
CA SER A 373 -25.43 11.64 -38.26
C SER A 373 -26.62 10.70 -38.48
N SER A 374 -26.52 9.82 -39.48
CA SER A 374 -27.54 8.84 -39.84
C SER A 374 -26.92 7.47 -40.00
N GLU A 375 -27.66 6.42 -39.65
CA GLU A 375 -27.31 5.03 -39.99
C GLU A 375 -27.32 4.81 -41.52
N GLN A 376 -28.06 5.62 -42.28
CA GLN A 376 -28.12 5.55 -43.76
C GLN A 376 -26.93 6.25 -44.44
N GLY A 377 -26.05 6.89 -43.66
CA GLY A 377 -24.81 7.51 -44.14
C GLY A 377 -24.79 9.05 -44.08
N PRO A 378 -23.65 9.67 -44.48
CA PRO A 378 -23.40 11.10 -44.28
C PRO A 378 -24.33 12.05 -45.04
N GLU A 379 -24.78 11.67 -46.24
CA GLU A 379 -25.70 12.47 -47.06
C GLU A 379 -27.07 12.63 -46.39
N ASP A 380 -27.58 11.54 -45.82
CA ASP A 380 -28.84 11.52 -45.09
C ASP A 380 -28.75 12.29 -43.77
N GLY A 381 -27.63 12.15 -43.05
CA GLY A 381 -27.33 12.96 -41.87
C GLY A 381 -27.32 14.47 -42.17
N THR A 382 -26.77 14.86 -43.32
CA THR A 382 -26.76 16.27 -43.76
C THR A 382 -28.17 16.79 -44.05
N LYS A 383 -29.01 16.00 -44.73
CA LYS A 383 -30.42 16.34 -44.99
C LYS A 383 -31.21 16.52 -43.69
N MET A 384 -31.02 15.63 -42.72
CA MET A 384 -31.65 15.75 -41.40
C MET A 384 -31.20 17.02 -40.65
N ALA A 385 -29.90 17.33 -40.63
CA ALA A 385 -29.41 18.55 -40.00
C ALA A 385 -29.96 19.83 -40.65
N LEU A 386 -30.11 19.84 -41.98
CA LEU A 386 -30.70 20.98 -42.69
C LEU A 386 -32.21 21.11 -42.41
N SER A 387 -32.92 20.01 -42.20
CA SER A 387 -34.38 20.03 -41.93
C SER A 387 -34.76 20.72 -40.61
N VAL A 388 -33.87 20.70 -39.62
CA VAL A 388 -34.10 21.33 -38.30
C VAL A 388 -33.58 22.77 -38.22
N LYS A 389 -32.83 23.22 -39.22
CA LYS A 389 -32.35 24.61 -39.35
C LYS A 389 -33.46 25.50 -39.90
N LYS A 390 -34.41 25.88 -39.05
CA LYS A 390 -35.49 26.84 -39.38
C LYS A 390 -35.12 28.27 -39.04
#